data_AF-A0A8S3KF68-F1
#
_entry.id   AF-A0A8S3KF68-F1
#
_cell.length_a   1.000
_cell.length_b   1.000
_cell.length_c   1.000
_cell.angle_alpha   90.00
_cell.angle_beta   90.00
_cell.angle_gamma   90.00
#
_symmetry.space_group_name_H-M   'P 1'
#
loop_
_entity.id
_entity.type
_entity.pdbx_description
1 polymer ?
#
loop_
_entity_poly.entity_id
_entity_poly.type
_entity_poly.pdbx_seq_one_letter_code
_entity_poly.pdbx_strand_id
1 'polypeptide(L)' 'MDMLTRARNSLFGATQPRNLHSLDNLKYLYSVLQRNTTVSDANRDLLTETLRSISEILIWGDQHDSSVFE' A
#
# COMPACT_ATOMS: atom_id res chain seq x y z
N MET A 1 6.63 -15.22 -6.40
CA MET A 1 5.35 -14.57 -6.10
C MET A 1 5.00 -14.96 -4.68
N ASP A 2 5.39 -14.14 -3.71
CA ASP A 2 5.31 -14.46 -2.29
C ASP A 2 3.87 -14.53 -1.80
N MET A 3 3.62 -15.35 -0.77
CA MET A 3 2.28 -15.49 -0.17
C MET A 3 1.71 -14.14 0.30
N LEU A 4 2.58 -13.22 0.73
CA LEU A 4 2.22 -11.87 1.15
C LEU A 4 1.61 -11.05 0.01
N THR A 5 2.17 -11.15 -1.21
CA THR A 5 1.62 -10.46 -2.39
C THR A 5 0.23 -10.97 -2.76
N ARG A 6 -0.04 -12.28 -2.56
CA ARG A 6 -1.35 -12.87 -2.85
C ARG A 6 -2.41 -12.43 -1.84
N ALA A 7 -2.08 -12.39 -0.55
CA ALA A 7 -2.96 -11.88 0.49
C ALA A 7 -3.30 -10.40 0.24
N ARG A 8 -2.30 -9.61 -0.16
CA ARG A 8 -2.47 -8.19 -0.46
C ARG A 8 -3.40 -7.94 -1.67
N ASN A 9 -3.26 -8.70 -2.77
CA ASN A 9 -4.18 -8.58 -3.91
C ASN A 9 -5.65 -8.88 -3.54
N SER A 10 -5.88 -9.75 -2.55
CA SER A 10 -7.23 -10.05 -2.05
C SER A 10 -7.83 -8.90 -1.22
N LEU A 11 -6.99 -8.09 -0.57
CA LEU A 11 -7.41 -7.01 0.33
C LEU A 11 -7.60 -5.67 -0.41
N PHE A 12 -6.72 -5.36 -1.37
CA PHE A 12 -6.72 -4.08 -2.09
C PHE A 12 -7.44 -4.13 -3.45
N GLY A 13 -7.78 -5.32 -3.93
CA GLY A 13 -8.49 -5.53 -5.19
C GLY A 13 -7.64 -5.25 -6.44
N ALA A 14 -8.25 -5.44 -7.61
CA ALA A 14 -7.58 -5.37 -8.93
C ALA A 14 -7.11 -3.96 -9.35
N THR A 15 -7.32 -2.93 -8.52
CA THR A 15 -6.96 -1.53 -8.82
C THR A 15 -5.58 -1.15 -8.28
N GLN A 16 -4.86 -2.06 -7.64
CA GLN A 16 -3.52 -1.77 -7.13
C GLN A 16 -2.51 -1.57 -8.29
N PRO A 17 -1.65 -0.53 -8.23
CA PRO A 17 -0.57 -0.34 -9.19
C PRO A 17 0.37 -1.54 -9.26
N ARG A 18 0.93 -1.80 -10.46
CA ARG A 18 1.85 -2.93 -10.67
C ARG A 18 3.19 -2.78 -9.95
N ASN A 19 3.67 -1.55 -9.84
CA ASN A 19 4.86 -1.24 -9.06
C ASN A 19 4.43 -0.86 -7.64
N LEU A 20 4.89 -1.65 -6.67
CA LEU A 20 4.45 -1.56 -5.28
C LEU A 20 5.22 -0.51 -4.51
N HIS A 21 6.40 -0.14 -4.99
CA HIS A 21 7.24 0.84 -4.32
C HIS A 21 7.21 2.21 -4.98
N SER A 22 6.38 2.39 -6.02
CA SER A 22 6.28 3.66 -6.73
C SER A 22 5.44 4.71 -5.98
N LEU A 23 5.63 5.96 -6.37
CA LEU A 23 4.87 7.11 -5.87
C LEU A 23 3.36 6.96 -6.12
N ASP A 24 2.95 6.35 -7.23
CA ASP A 24 1.53 6.08 -7.52
C ASP A 24 0.91 5.10 -6.54
N ASN A 25 1.65 4.05 -6.13
CA ASN A 25 1.16 3.13 -5.10
C ASN A 25 1.06 3.82 -3.74
N LEU A 26 2.01 4.70 -3.40
CA LEU A 26 1.92 5.52 -2.19
C LEU A 26 0.67 6.40 -2.18
N LYS A 27 0.37 7.09 -3.29
CA LYS A 27 -0.85 7.91 -3.45
C LYS A 27 -2.12 7.07 -3.32
N TYR A 28 -2.14 5.88 -3.92
CA TYR A 28 -3.26 4.94 -3.79
C TYR A 28 -3.47 4.51 -2.33
N LEU A 29 -2.42 4.06 -1.63
CA LEU A 29 -2.49 3.64 -0.23
C LEU A 29 -2.95 4.80 0.68
N TYR A 30 -2.47 6.02 0.42
CA TYR A 30 -2.95 7.21 1.12
C TYR A 30 -4.46 7.45 0.90
N SER A 31 -4.95 7.26 -0.32
CA SER A 31 -6.39 7.35 -0.61
C SER A 31 -7.23 6.31 0.14
N VAL A 32 -6.67 5.11 0.37
CA VAL A 32 -7.32 4.06 1.19
C VAL A 32 -7.45 4.52 2.64
N LEU A 33 -6.39 5.13 3.21
CA LEU A 33 -6.45 5.71 4.55
C LEU A 33 -7.47 6.84 4.66
N GLN A 34 -7.52 7.74 3.67
CA GLN A 34 -8.48 8.86 3.66
C GLN A 34 -9.94 8.41 3.57
N ARG A 35 -10.23 7.26 2.95
CA ARG A 35 -11.59 6.70 2.87
C ARG A 35 -11.97 5.90 4.12
N ASN A 36 -11.00 5.50 4.93
CA ASN A 36 -11.16 4.65 6.10
C ASN A 36 -10.59 5.33 7.36
N THR A 37 -10.99 6.58 7.60
CA THR A 37 -10.50 7.40 8.72
C THR A 37 -10.91 6.85 10.09
N THR A 38 -12.00 6.10 10.16
CA THR A 38 -12.47 5.44 11.38
C THR A 38 -12.14 3.95 11.33
N VAL A 39 -11.39 3.48 12.33
CA VAL A 39 -11.07 2.07 12.50
C VAL A 39 -12.29 1.30 12.99
N SER A 40 -12.58 0.17 12.36
CA SER A 40 -13.60 -0.80 12.75
C SER A 40 -13.04 -2.22 12.59
N ASP A 41 -13.69 -3.21 13.19
CA ASP A 41 -13.26 -4.61 13.03
C ASP A 41 -13.25 -5.08 11.56
N ALA A 42 -14.09 -4.49 10.70
CA ALA A 42 -14.15 -4.83 9.29
C ALA A 42 -12.98 -4.29 8.44
N ASN A 43 -12.32 -3.20 8.87
CA ASN A 43 -11.26 -2.54 8.09
C ASN A 43 -9.89 -2.54 8.78
N ARG A 44 -9.80 -3.08 10.01
CA ARG A 44 -8.57 -3.13 10.80
C ARG A 44 -7.42 -3.80 10.06
N ASP A 45 -7.66 -4.93 9.42
CA ASP A 45 -6.64 -5.67 8.68
C ASP A 45 -6.19 -4.91 7.42
N LEU A 46 -7.14 -4.29 6.71
CA LEU A 46 -6.85 -3.43 5.56
C LEU A 46 -5.96 -2.26 5.96
N LEU A 47 -6.31 -1.54 7.03
CA LEU A 47 -5.55 -0.38 7.50
C LEU A 47 -4.15 -0.77 7.98
N THR A 48 -4.03 -1.89 8.70
CA THR A 48 -2.73 -2.41 9.16
C THR A 48 -1.82 -2.75 7.97
N GLU A 49 -2.37 -3.42 6.95
CA GLU A 49 -1.62 -3.76 5.74
C GLU A 49 -1.27 -2.52 4.89
N THR A 50 -2.17 -1.53 4.88
CA THR A 50 -1.95 -0.25 4.20
C THR A 50 -0.76 0.47 4.82
N LEU A 51 -0.69 0.55 6.15
CA LEU A 51 0.41 1.17 6.88
C LEU A 51 1.72 0.41 6.72
N ARG A 52 1.68 -0.94 6.72
CA ARG A 52 2.85 -1.76 6.40
C ARG A 52 3.38 -1.43 5.01
N SER A 53 2.51 -1.43 4.01
CA SER A 53 2.90 -1.14 2.63
C SER A 53 3.50 0.26 2.49
N ILE A 54 2.90 1.28 3.13
CA ILE A 54 3.48 2.63 3.17
C ILE A 54 4.88 2.61 3.81
N SER A 55 5.03 1.91 4.94
CA SER A 55 6.32 1.81 5.62
C SER A 55 7.38 1.13 4.74
N GLU A 56 7.02 0.10 3.99
CA GLU A 56 7.91 -0.56 3.03
C GLU A 56 8.35 0.42 1.93
N ILE A 57 7.43 1.22 1.37
CA ILE A 57 7.76 2.27 0.41
C ILE A 57 8.73 3.29 1.02
N LEU A 58 8.52 3.69 2.27
CA LEU A 58 9.36 4.70 2.93
C LEU A 58 10.76 4.18 3.31
N ILE A 59 10.90 2.90 3.63
CA ILE A 59 12.19 2.29 3.98
C ILE A 59 12.96 1.92 2.71
N TRP A 60 12.28 1.27 1.77
CA TRP A 60 12.92 0.66 0.62
C TRP A 60 12.82 1.52 -0.63
N GLY A 61 11.79 2.36 -0.78
CA GLY A 61 11.61 3.16 -2.00
C GLY A 61 11.48 2.33 -3.27
N ASP A 62 11.25 3.03 -4.37
CA ASP A 62 11.50 2.43 -5.68
C ASP A 62 13.01 2.46 -5.95
N GLN A 63 13.60 1.27 -6.11
CA GLN A 63 15.04 1.10 -6.32
C GLN A 63 15.50 1.61 -7.70
N HIS A 64 14.57 1.80 -8.63
CA HIS A 64 14.83 2.26 -9.99
C HIS A 64 14.39 3.71 -10.22
N ASP A 65 13.64 4.30 -9.30
CA ASP A 65 13.03 5.63 -9.44
C ASP A 65 13.01 6.38 -8.09
N SER A 66 13.77 7.47 -7.98
CA SER A 66 13.88 8.27 -6.75
C SER A 66 12.70 9.23 -6.50
N SER A 67 11.71 9.31 -7.39
CA SER A 67 10.62 10.32 -7.32
C SER A 67 9.73 10.22 -6.09
N VAL A 68 9.78 9.11 -5.35
CA VAL A 68 9.07 8.97 -4.08
C VAL A 68 9.61 9.94 -3.03
N PHE A 69 10.89 10.30 -3.09
CA PHE A 69 11.59 11.08 -2.08
C PHE A 69 12.15 12.43 -2.58
N GLU A 70 12.01 12.73 -3.87
CA GLU A 70 12.38 14.03 -4.48
C GLU A 70 11.16 14.97 -4.59
#